data_AF-A0A2T1HL61-F1
#
_entry.id   AF-A0A2T1HL61-F1
#
_cell.length_a   1.000
_cell.length_b   1.000
_cell.length_c   1.000
_cell.angle_alpha   90.00
_cell.angle_beta   90.00
_cell.angle_gamma   90.00
#
_symmetry.space_group_name_H-M   'P 1'
#
loop_
_entity.id
_entity.type
_entity.pdbx_description
1 polymer ?
#
loop_
_entity_poly.entity_id
_entity_poly.type
_entity_poly.pdbx_seq_one_letter_code
_entity_poly.pdbx_strand_id
1 'polypeptide(L)'
;QVGQTVTGLSLGLKSLERSLGARDDLLGRVRWLQDLTGSIGREIHRVASDLRPTALDDMGLQAALTAYAQEWQQRTSVKTLVRHGGKADDLTEEVAIAAYRITQEALNN
;
A
#
# COMPACT_ATOMS: atom_id res chain seq x y z
N GLN A 1 -4.17 -3.22 9.26
CA GLN A 1 -5.54 -3.12 9.81
C GLN A 1 -6.30 -1.91 9.24
N VAL A 2 -5.80 -0.67 9.38
CA VAL A 2 -6.51 0.54 8.87
C VAL A 2 -6.80 0.49 7.35
N GLY A 3 -5.86 0.02 6.53
CA GLY A 3 -6.09 -0.14 5.08
C GLY A 3 -7.20 -1.14 4.70
N GLN A 4 -7.37 -2.22 5.49
CA GLN A 4 -8.46 -3.17 5.29
C GLN A 4 -9.81 -2.54 5.67
N THR A 5 -9.85 -1.72 6.71
CA THR A 5 -11.05 -0.95 7.10
C THR A 5 -11.48 0.02 6.00
N VAL A 6 -10.54 0.75 5.39
CA VAL A 6 -10.81 1.67 4.26
C VAL A 6 -11.29 0.91 3.02
N THR A 7 -10.72 -0.27 2.75
CA THR A 7 -11.17 -1.15 1.66
C THR A 7 -12.61 -1.64 1.90
N GLY A 8 -12.93 -2.08 3.12
CA GLY A 8 -14.28 -2.48 3.50
C GLY A 8 -15.30 -1.33 3.36
N LEU A 9 -14.93 -0.12 3.79
CA LEU A 9 -15.75 1.09 3.62
C LEU A 9 -16.02 1.40 2.14
N SER A 10 -15.00 1.31 1.29
CA SER A 10 -15.12 1.53 -0.16
C SER A 10 -16.07 0.51 -0.82
N LEU A 11 -15.97 -0.76 -0.43
CA LEU A 11 -16.86 -1.83 -0.92
C LEU A 11 -18.31 -1.62 -0.45
N GLY A 12 -18.51 -1.23 0.80
CA GLY A 12 -19.82 -0.91 1.36
C GLY A 12 -20.50 0.26 0.63
N LEU A 13 -19.75 1.34 0.38
CA LEU A 13 -20.25 2.50 -0.36
C LEU A 13 -20.61 2.17 -1.82
N LYS A 14 -19.78 1.38 -2.52
CA LYS A 14 -20.12 0.86 -3.86
C LYS A 14 -21.37 -0.02 -3.85
N SER A 15 -21.57 -0.81 -2.81
CA SER A 15 -22.80 -1.60 -2.67
C SER A 15 -24.02 -0.72 -2.46
N LEU A 16 -23.90 0.32 -1.63
CA LEU A 16 -24.97 1.26 -1.36
C LEU A 16 -25.36 2.07 -2.61
N GLU A 17 -24.39 2.50 -3.41
CA GLU A 17 -24.63 3.17 -4.70
C GLU A 17 -25.49 2.31 -5.63
N ARG A 18 -25.19 1.00 -5.74
CA ARG A 18 -25.98 0.06 -6.55
C ARG A 18 -27.41 -0.13 -6.04
N SER A 19 -27.64 0.02 -4.73
CA SER A 19 -28.95 -0.17 -4.12
C SER A 19 -29.85 1.07 -4.15
N LEU A 20 -29.29 2.27 -4.34
CA LEU A 20 -30.02 3.54 -4.19
C LEU A 20 -30.96 3.92 -5.36
N GLY A 21 -30.85 3.26 -6.52
CA GLY A 21 -31.68 3.59 -7.70
C GLY A 21 -31.49 5.04 -8.19
N ALA A 22 -32.43 5.57 -8.97
CA ALA A 22 -32.34 6.91 -9.59
C ALA A 22 -32.72 8.07 -8.64
N ARG A 23 -32.14 8.10 -7.42
CA ARG A 23 -32.24 9.25 -6.52
C ARG A 23 -30.97 10.09 -6.61
N ASP A 24 -30.98 11.07 -7.50
CA ASP A 24 -29.79 11.85 -7.88
C ASP A 24 -29.12 12.56 -6.68
N ASP A 25 -29.91 13.02 -5.70
CA ASP A 25 -29.42 13.68 -4.49
C ASP A 25 -28.64 12.73 -3.56
N LEU A 26 -29.13 11.50 -3.38
CA LEU A 26 -28.47 10.47 -2.58
C LEU A 26 -27.25 9.88 -3.29
N LEU A 27 -27.32 9.71 -4.61
CA LEU A 27 -26.18 9.27 -5.43
C LEU A 27 -25.02 10.28 -5.35
N GLY A 28 -25.31 11.58 -5.41
CA GLY A 28 -24.30 12.63 -5.25
C GLY A 28 -23.58 12.55 -3.90
N ARG A 29 -24.33 12.32 -2.82
CA ARG A 29 -23.75 12.14 -1.47
C ARG A 29 -22.89 10.88 -1.35
N VAL A 30 -23.33 9.76 -1.93
CA VAL A 30 -22.55 8.50 -1.89
C VAL A 30 -21.24 8.63 -2.67
N ARG A 31 -21.27 9.27 -3.85
CA ARG A 31 -20.04 9.53 -4.63
C ARG A 31 -19.06 10.41 -3.87
N TRP A 32 -19.54 11.47 -3.23
CA TRP A 32 -18.70 12.30 -2.37
C TRP A 32 -18.05 11.50 -1.23
N LEU A 33 -18.79 10.58 -0.58
CA LEU A 33 -18.24 9.69 0.45
C LEU A 33 -17.20 8.70 -0.11
N GLN A 34 -17.40 8.20 -1.33
CA GLN A 34 -16.41 7.34 -2.02
C GLN A 34 -15.12 8.13 -2.29
N ASP A 35 -15.23 9.37 -2.77
CA ASP A 35 -14.07 10.24 -3.04
C ASP A 35 -13.30 10.60 -1.76
N LEU A 36 -14.03 10.89 -0.68
CA LEU A 36 -13.43 11.15 0.64
C LEU A 36 -12.71 9.91 1.17
N THR A 37 -13.33 8.73 1.05
CA THR A 37 -12.72 7.45 1.45
C THR A 37 -11.45 7.16 0.66
N GLY A 38 -11.48 7.40 -0.66
CA GLY A 38 -10.30 7.29 -1.51
C GLY A 38 -9.19 8.26 -1.12
N SER A 39 -9.54 9.49 -0.73
CA SER A 39 -8.58 10.51 -0.27
C SER A 39 -7.92 10.12 1.06
N ILE A 40 -8.70 9.58 2.01
CA ILE A 40 -8.17 9.05 3.27
C ILE A 40 -7.23 7.88 3.01
N GLY A 41 -7.57 6.97 2.09
CA GLY A 41 -6.69 5.86 1.71
C GLY A 41 -5.34 6.33 1.16
N ARG A 42 -5.35 7.34 0.28
CA ARG A 42 -4.12 7.95 -0.26
C ARG A 42 -3.31 8.67 0.81
N GLU A 43 -3.95 9.38 1.73
CA GLU A 43 -3.30 10.05 2.86
C GLU A 43 -2.57 9.05 3.76
N ILE A 44 -3.27 7.98 4.14
CA ILE A 44 -2.70 6.91 4.98
C ILE A 44 -1.52 6.26 4.26
N HIS A 45 -1.65 5.97 2.96
CA HIS A 45 -0.55 5.40 2.17
C HIS A 45 0.64 6.37 2.14
N ARG A 46 0.41 7.68 1.94
CA ARG A 46 1.47 8.69 1.96
C ARG A 46 2.17 8.76 3.32
N VAL A 47 1.43 8.87 4.42
CA VAL A 47 2.00 8.93 5.77
C VAL A 47 2.75 7.64 6.12
N ALA A 48 2.18 6.47 5.79
CA ALA A 48 2.83 5.18 6.00
C ALA A 48 4.11 5.06 5.16
N SER A 49 4.11 5.67 3.97
CA SER A 49 5.28 5.73 3.13
C SER A 49 6.33 6.69 3.71
N ASP A 50 5.94 7.91 4.12
CA ASP A 50 6.80 8.99 4.63
C ASP A 50 7.43 8.69 5.98
N LEU A 51 6.86 7.73 6.72
CA LEU A 51 7.58 7.06 7.80
C LEU A 51 8.71 6.22 7.19
N ARG A 52 9.95 6.55 7.57
CA ARG A 52 11.12 5.75 7.22
C ARG A 52 10.83 4.28 7.61
N PRO A 53 10.87 3.31 6.68
CA PRO A 53 10.58 1.93 7.02
C PRO A 53 11.59 1.48 8.07
N THR A 54 11.18 1.15 9.28
CA THR A 54 12.10 0.75 10.36
C THR A 54 13.01 -0.42 9.96
N ALA A 55 12.54 -1.29 9.07
CA ALA A 55 13.37 -2.35 8.48
C ALA A 55 14.54 -1.78 7.65
N LEU A 56 14.38 -0.68 6.91
CA LEU A 56 15.50 -0.04 6.22
C LEU A 56 16.53 0.51 7.21
N ASP A 57 16.07 1.03 8.35
CA ASP A 57 16.89 1.63 9.39
C ASP A 57 17.74 0.59 10.12
N ASP A 58 17.12 -0.54 10.46
CA ASP A 58 17.71 -1.55 11.33
C ASP A 58 18.64 -2.52 10.58
N MET A 59 18.38 -2.77 9.29
CA MET A 59 19.08 -3.83 8.54
C MET A 59 19.55 -3.42 7.13
N GLY A 60 19.20 -2.23 6.65
CA GLY A 60 19.55 -1.76 5.32
C GLY A 60 18.69 -2.38 4.21
N LEU A 61 18.76 -1.80 3.00
CA LEU A 61 17.85 -2.08 1.89
C LEU A 61 17.80 -3.56 1.49
N GLN A 62 18.96 -4.21 1.35
CA GLN A 62 19.02 -5.57 0.86
C GLN A 62 18.36 -6.56 1.83
N ALA A 63 18.66 -6.43 3.12
CA ALA A 63 18.07 -7.27 4.15
C ALA A 63 16.56 -6.98 4.28
N ALA A 64 16.17 -5.70 4.26
CA ALA A 64 14.76 -5.29 4.32
C ALA A 64 13.93 -5.87 3.17
N LEU A 65 14.43 -5.80 1.92
CA LEU A 65 13.77 -6.37 0.75
C LEU A 65 13.66 -7.90 0.84
N THR A 66 14.71 -8.56 1.34
CA THR A 66 14.72 -10.01 1.50
C THR A 66 13.69 -10.46 2.54
N ALA A 67 13.66 -9.79 3.69
CA ALA A 67 12.69 -10.06 4.75
C ALA A 67 11.25 -9.82 4.27
N TYR A 68 11.01 -8.68 3.62
CA TYR A 68 9.69 -8.35 3.08
C TYR A 68 9.18 -9.38 2.07
N ALA A 69 10.03 -9.81 1.13
CA ALA A 69 9.66 -10.82 0.14
C ALA A 69 9.36 -12.18 0.79
N GLN A 70 10.13 -12.58 1.83
CA GLN A 70 9.87 -13.82 2.57
C GLN A 70 8.53 -13.77 3.30
N GLU A 71 8.21 -12.68 4.00
CA GLU A 71 6.91 -12.49 4.66
C GLU A 71 5.76 -12.50 3.65
N TRP A 72 5.94 -11.80 2.52
CA TRP A 72 4.95 -11.75 1.46
C TRP A 72 4.69 -13.13 0.85
N GLN A 73 5.75 -13.91 0.60
CA GLN A 73 5.63 -15.30 0.13
C GLN A 73 4.92 -16.19 1.15
N GLN A 74 5.20 -16.06 2.44
CA GLN A 74 4.49 -16.82 3.48
C GLN A 74 2.99 -16.52 3.46
N ARG A 75 2.61 -15.26 3.26
CA ARG A 75 1.21 -14.82 3.24
C ARG A 75 0.47 -15.24 1.96
N THR A 76 1.14 -15.23 0.81
CA THR A 76 0.50 -15.45 -0.50
C THR A 76 0.72 -16.86 -1.07
N SER A 77 1.69 -17.61 -0.52
CA SER A 77 2.20 -18.87 -1.08
C SER A 77 2.82 -18.75 -2.48
N VAL A 78 3.00 -17.53 -3.00
CA VAL A 78 3.68 -17.28 -4.28
C VAL A 78 5.19 -17.26 -4.04
N LYS A 79 5.91 -18.11 -4.78
CA LYS A 79 7.38 -18.19 -4.65
C LYS A 79 8.02 -16.89 -5.14
N THR A 80 8.89 -16.31 -4.32
CA THR A 80 9.69 -15.13 -4.63
C THR A 80 11.17 -15.42 -4.51
N LEU A 81 11.97 -14.77 -5.34
CA LEU A 81 13.42 -14.80 -5.29
C LEU A 81 13.95 -13.37 -5.31
N VAL A 82 14.69 -13.00 -4.28
CA VAL A 82 15.39 -11.70 -4.21
C VAL A 82 16.81 -11.89 -4.69
N ARG A 83 17.21 -11.13 -5.72
CA ARG A 83 18.58 -11.09 -6.24
C ARG A 83 19.05 -9.64 -6.22
N HIS A 84 20.24 -9.44 -5.67
CA HIS A 84 20.92 -8.15 -5.69
C HIS A 84 22.25 -8.30 -6.45
N GLY A 85 22.65 -7.24 -7.14
CA GLY A 85 23.95 -7.13 -7.80
C GLY A 85 24.57 -5.78 -7.42
N GLY A 86 25.84 -5.80 -7.02
CA GLY A 86 26.52 -4.61 -6.49
C GLY A 86 26.37 -4.45 -4.97
N LYS A 87 26.96 -3.38 -4.43
CA LYS A 87 26.85 -3.00 -3.02
C LYS A 87 25.68 -2.04 -2.86
N ALA A 88 24.68 -2.45 -2.08
CA ALA A 88 23.54 -1.58 -1.75
C ALA A 88 23.97 -0.33 -0.95
N ASP A 89 25.16 -0.38 -0.35
CA ASP A 89 25.76 0.69 0.46
C ASP A 89 26.09 1.96 -0.35
N ASP A 90 26.12 1.88 -1.68
CA ASP A 90 26.41 3.04 -2.55
C ASP A 90 25.16 3.88 -2.87
N LEU A 91 23.97 3.45 -2.44
CA LEU A 91 22.71 4.16 -2.68
C LEU A 91 22.54 5.29 -1.66
N THR A 92 22.04 6.44 -2.13
CA THR A 92 21.57 7.46 -1.19
C THR A 92 20.34 6.95 -0.43
N GLU A 93 20.10 7.53 0.73
CA GLU A 93 18.98 7.18 1.59
C GLU A 93 17.63 7.30 0.86
N GLU A 94 17.44 8.38 0.09
CA GLU A 94 16.20 8.61 -0.66
C GLU A 94 15.97 7.53 -1.71
N VAL A 95 17.04 7.07 -2.38
CA VAL A 95 16.96 6.01 -3.38
C VAL A 95 16.62 4.67 -2.73
N ALA A 96 17.20 4.38 -1.55
CA ALA A 96 16.88 3.16 -0.82
C ALA A 96 15.41 3.12 -0.36
N ILE A 97 14.90 4.23 0.18
CA ILE A 97 13.49 4.36 0.57
C ILE A 97 12.58 4.17 -0.65
N ALA A 98 12.88 4.85 -1.76
CA ALA A 98 12.09 4.76 -2.98
C ALA A 98 12.07 3.33 -3.55
N ALA A 99 13.23 2.65 -3.62
CA ALA A 99 13.34 1.29 -4.12
C ALA A 99 12.54 0.29 -3.26
N TYR A 100 12.57 0.47 -1.94
CA TYR A 100 11.78 -0.34 -1.02
C TYR A 100 10.29 -0.15 -1.25
N ARG A 101 9.82 1.10 -1.29
CA ARG A 101 8.40 1.42 -1.55
C ARG A 101 7.91 0.88 -2.89
N ILE A 102 8.68 1.06 -3.97
CA ILE A 102 8.35 0.54 -5.30
C ILE A 102 8.16 -0.98 -5.25
N THR A 103 9.03 -1.69 -4.53
CA THR A 103 8.92 -3.14 -4.39
C THR A 103 7.66 -3.56 -3.62
N GLN A 104 7.33 -2.86 -2.53
CA GLN A 104 6.11 -3.12 -1.77
C GLN A 104 4.85 -2.93 -2.62
N GLU A 105 4.80 -1.85 -3.39
CA GLU A 105 3.65 -1.54 -4.25
C GLU A 105 3.55 -2.55 -5.40
N ALA A 106 4.66 -2.90 -6.03
CA ALA A 106 4.69 -3.90 -7.11
C ALA A 106 4.22 -5.29 -6.65
N LEU A 107 4.51 -5.69 -5.41
CA LEU A 107 4.09 -6.98 -4.87
C LEU A 107 2.64 -7.00 -4.37
N ASN A 108 1.98 -5.86 -4.16
CA ASN A 108 0.60 -5.81 -3.68
C ASN A 108 -0.42 -5.39 -4.76
N ASN A 109 0.03 -5.06 -5.98
CA ASN A 109 -0.82 -4.88 -7.15
C ASN A 109 -1.22 -6.23 -7.75
#